data_AF-A0A7K5J896-F1
#
_entry.id   AF-A0A7K5J896-F1
#
_cell.length_a   1.000
_cell.length_b   1.000
_cell.length_c   1.000
_cell.angle_alpha   90.00
_cell.angle_beta   90.00
_cell.angle_gamma   90.00
#
_symmetry.space_group_name_H-M   'P 1'
#
loop_
_entity.id
_entity.type
_entity.pdbx_description
1 polymer ?
#
loop_
_entity_poly.entity_id
_entity_poly.type
_entity_poly.pdbx_seq_one_letter_code
_entity_poly.pdbx_strand_id
1 'polypeptide(L)'
;MGPWICCLCSGVADPLMLLLVLALGCNPSTAATASPSVPHVKPSYSFGRTFLGLDKCNACIGTSICKKFFKEEIRFDTWLSSHLKLPPSSLLSYSGNYTDDAKSWRLVDITRLTSKYQHDRADKRICTSLLGSRSCSLERALRRTQRFQKWLRAKRLTPDLVQGLPSPLLRCPSQRLLDRIVRRYAEVPDAGSIYMDHLTDRDKLRLLYTLAVNSHPILLQIFPDVEGWPFPRYLGSCGRLVVSASTRPLRDFFSSAPEVAADLALQLLAVLRSMATNDLHYFFYFTHVDAGTFGVFSNGHLFIRDASTLGIIDREEGSQLIDGQQEYKDIFSCLTVDCQSAFVPCDSIREKHSLVMVCQDLLPKLLAGKFLPPVQVRVDTFLQRCAHGLGDSQGANEAMAELAEILRPLRSCDSRFAYRYPDCRYSDKY
;
A
#
# COMPACT_ATOMS: atom_id res chain seq x y z
N MET A 1 -3.63 -76.62 23.02
CA MET A 1 -4.94 -76.67 22.34
C MET A 1 -4.76 -75.99 20.99
N GLY A 2 -4.44 -76.76 19.93
CA GLY A 2 -4.15 -76.24 18.57
C GLY A 2 -5.41 -76.23 17.68
N PRO A 3 -5.30 -76.29 16.34
CA PRO A 3 -4.20 -75.92 15.41
C PRO A 3 -4.70 -75.03 14.22
N TRP A 4 -3.89 -74.19 13.55
CA TRP A 4 -3.10 -74.40 12.30
C TRP A 4 -3.82 -75.13 11.12
N ILE A 5 -3.72 -74.57 9.89
CA ILE A 5 -3.07 -75.17 8.69
C ILE A 5 -3.30 -74.34 7.39
N CYS A 6 -2.22 -74.19 6.62
CA CYS A 6 -2.10 -73.70 5.23
C CYS A 6 -2.30 -74.80 4.17
N CYS A 7 -2.57 -74.44 2.90
CA CYS A 7 -2.11 -75.11 1.66
C CYS A 7 -2.45 -74.18 0.47
N LEU A 8 -1.52 -73.71 -0.39
CA LEU A 8 -0.80 -74.37 -1.53
C LEU A 8 -1.79 -75.02 -2.53
N CYS A 9 -1.72 -74.92 -3.87
CA CYS A 9 -0.66 -74.60 -4.83
C CYS A 9 -1.25 -74.52 -6.28
N SER A 10 -0.48 -73.97 -7.24
CA SER A 10 -0.38 -74.30 -8.70
C SER A 10 -1.62 -74.15 -9.61
N GLY A 11 -1.57 -73.67 -10.87
CA GLY A 11 -0.51 -73.53 -11.87
C GLY A 11 -1.02 -74.06 -13.23
N VAL A 12 -0.46 -73.58 -14.35
CA VAL A 12 -0.55 -74.13 -15.73
C VAL A 12 -1.79 -73.67 -16.55
N ALA A 13 -1.68 -72.67 -17.44
CA ALA A 13 -1.12 -72.63 -18.81
C ALA A 13 -2.12 -73.01 -19.95
N ASP A 14 -2.30 -72.03 -20.86
CA ASP A 14 -2.70 -72.00 -22.30
C ASP A 14 -2.55 -73.31 -23.14
N PRO A 15 -3.04 -73.44 -24.42
CA PRO A 15 -3.46 -72.40 -25.39
C PRO A 15 -4.63 -72.75 -26.39
N LEU A 16 -4.97 -71.76 -27.24
CA LEU A 16 -5.46 -71.75 -28.64
C LEU A 16 -6.45 -72.81 -29.17
N MET A 17 -7.56 -72.32 -29.78
CA MET A 17 -7.90 -72.64 -31.18
C MET A 17 -8.79 -71.56 -31.84
N LEU A 18 -8.45 -71.27 -33.09
CA LEU A 18 -9.04 -70.28 -33.99
C LEU A 18 -10.46 -70.62 -34.46
N LEU A 19 -11.25 -69.59 -34.81
CA LEU A 19 -12.09 -69.59 -36.02
C LEU A 19 -12.35 -68.16 -36.53
N LEU A 20 -11.90 -67.92 -37.77
CA LEU A 20 -12.07 -66.72 -38.59
C LEU A 20 -13.38 -66.84 -39.40
N VAL A 21 -14.22 -65.80 -39.39
CA VAL A 21 -15.04 -65.43 -40.56
C VAL A 21 -15.09 -63.90 -40.66
N LEU A 22 -14.59 -63.38 -41.77
CA LEU A 22 -14.69 -61.98 -42.20
C LEU A 22 -16.00 -61.77 -42.97
N ALA A 23 -16.77 -60.75 -42.63
CA ALA A 23 -17.57 -59.99 -43.61
C ALA A 23 -17.78 -58.55 -43.11
N LEU A 24 -17.51 -57.61 -44.02
CA LEU A 24 -17.48 -56.16 -43.88
C LEU A 24 -18.83 -55.52 -43.49
N GLY A 25 -18.79 -54.37 -42.80
CA GLY A 25 -19.85 -53.36 -42.90
C GLY A 25 -19.96 -52.35 -41.75
N CYS A 26 -19.35 -51.17 -41.93
CA CYS A 26 -19.67 -49.86 -41.32
C CYS A 26 -19.64 -49.65 -39.79
N ASN A 27 -18.61 -48.95 -39.32
CA ASN A 27 -18.66 -48.13 -38.10
C ASN A 27 -19.57 -46.90 -38.30
N PRO A 28 -20.33 -46.52 -37.27
CA PRO A 28 -20.15 -45.16 -36.77
C PRO A 28 -20.04 -45.12 -35.22
N SER A 29 -19.01 -44.38 -34.82
CA SER A 29 -18.65 -43.85 -33.51
C SER A 29 -19.79 -43.71 -32.50
N THR A 30 -19.65 -44.37 -31.35
CA THR A 30 -20.43 -44.11 -30.14
C THR A 30 -19.96 -42.81 -29.48
N ALA A 31 -20.88 -41.85 -29.39
CA ALA A 31 -20.68 -40.57 -28.74
C ALA A 31 -20.53 -40.75 -27.22
N ALA A 32 -19.35 -40.37 -26.70
CA ALA A 32 -19.16 -40.14 -25.28
C ALA A 32 -20.00 -38.92 -24.86
N THR A 33 -20.88 -39.11 -23.89
CA THR A 33 -21.68 -38.07 -23.24
C THR A 33 -20.74 -37.05 -22.59
N ALA A 34 -20.60 -35.89 -23.23
CA ALA A 34 -19.90 -34.75 -22.68
C ALA A 34 -20.66 -34.19 -21.48
N SER A 35 -19.96 -34.03 -20.35
CA SER A 35 -20.42 -33.26 -19.19
C SER A 35 -20.89 -31.87 -19.65
N PRO A 36 -21.99 -31.32 -19.10
CA PRO A 36 -22.47 -30.01 -19.51
C PRO A 36 -21.39 -28.96 -19.17
N SER A 37 -20.79 -28.41 -20.22
CA SER A 37 -19.90 -27.27 -20.12
C SER A 37 -20.67 -26.12 -19.50
N VAL A 38 -20.28 -25.71 -18.29
CA VAL A 38 -20.68 -24.42 -17.72
C VAL A 38 -20.41 -23.37 -18.80
N PRO A 39 -21.38 -22.51 -19.13
CA PRO A 39 -21.14 -21.49 -20.13
C PRO A 39 -19.98 -20.63 -19.64
N HIS A 40 -18.85 -20.70 -20.33
CA HIS A 40 -17.83 -19.67 -20.23
C HIS A 40 -18.48 -18.40 -20.78
N VAL A 41 -19.11 -17.64 -19.89
CA VAL A 41 -19.47 -16.24 -20.15
C VAL A 41 -18.17 -15.59 -20.61
N LYS A 42 -18.08 -15.28 -21.90
CA LYS A 42 -16.97 -14.48 -22.43
C LYS A 42 -16.95 -13.21 -21.58
N PRO A 43 -15.84 -12.86 -20.92
CA PRO A 43 -15.76 -11.57 -20.25
C PRO A 43 -16.08 -10.52 -21.32
N SER A 44 -17.18 -9.79 -21.16
CA SER A 44 -17.59 -8.72 -22.08
C SER A 44 -16.59 -7.56 -22.09
N TYR A 45 -15.60 -7.63 -21.20
CA TYR A 45 -14.63 -6.60 -20.92
C TYR A 45 -13.21 -7.07 -21.24
N SER A 46 -12.59 -6.52 -22.29
CA SER A 46 -11.15 -6.63 -22.47
C SER A 46 -10.47 -5.56 -21.62
N PHE A 47 -10.23 -5.89 -20.35
CA PHE A 47 -9.33 -5.08 -19.54
C PHE A 47 -7.99 -4.99 -20.28
N GLY A 48 -7.59 -3.78 -20.70
CA GLY A 48 -6.30 -3.60 -21.35
C GLY A 48 -5.18 -3.86 -20.33
N ARG A 49 -4.45 -4.97 -20.48
CA ARG A 49 -3.25 -5.29 -19.65
C ARG A 49 -2.33 -4.08 -19.51
N THR A 50 -2.26 -3.26 -20.55
CA THR A 50 -1.53 -1.99 -20.62
C THR A 50 -1.99 -0.93 -19.60
N PHE A 51 -3.30 -0.82 -19.31
CA PHE A 51 -3.80 0.17 -18.35
C PHE A 51 -3.34 -0.13 -16.91
N LEU A 52 -3.35 -1.41 -16.54
CA LEU A 52 -2.79 -1.89 -15.26
C LEU A 52 -1.27 -1.85 -15.26
N GLY A 53 -0.62 -1.79 -16.43
CA GLY A 53 0.83 -1.99 -16.53
C GLY A 53 1.24 -3.45 -16.33
N LEU A 54 0.34 -4.40 -16.62
CA LEU A 54 0.62 -5.84 -16.53
C LEU A 54 1.53 -6.36 -17.64
N ASP A 55 1.54 -5.68 -18.78
CA ASP A 55 2.55 -5.83 -19.84
C ASP A 55 3.96 -5.55 -19.33
N LYS A 56 4.08 -4.76 -18.25
CA LYS A 56 5.33 -4.39 -17.59
C LYS A 56 5.54 -5.14 -16.26
N CYS A 57 4.78 -6.20 -15.94
CA CYS A 57 4.71 -6.77 -14.58
C CYS A 57 5.90 -7.58 -14.07
N ASN A 58 7.06 -7.39 -14.69
CA ASN A 58 8.32 -7.76 -14.07
C ASN A 58 9.00 -6.53 -13.43
N ALA A 59 8.44 -5.33 -13.62
CA ALA A 59 8.70 -4.06 -12.94
C ALA A 59 7.34 -3.43 -12.57
N CYS A 60 6.61 -4.14 -11.71
CA CYS A 60 5.32 -3.74 -11.16
C CYS A 60 5.32 -3.80 -9.64
N ILE A 61 4.19 -3.44 -9.05
CA ILE A 61 4.00 -3.36 -7.60
C ILE A 61 3.47 -4.69 -7.06
N GLY A 62 2.61 -5.36 -7.83
CA GLY A 62 1.97 -6.58 -7.37
C GLY A 62 1.02 -7.22 -8.36
N THR A 63 0.56 -8.41 -7.98
CA THR A 63 -0.37 -9.24 -8.77
C THR A 63 -1.46 -9.87 -7.92
N SER A 64 -1.43 -9.69 -6.60
CA SER A 64 -2.32 -10.34 -5.62
C SER A 64 -3.81 -10.19 -5.95
N ILE A 65 -4.23 -9.05 -6.49
CA ILE A 65 -5.65 -8.75 -6.74
C ILE A 65 -6.03 -8.75 -8.23
N CYS A 66 -5.11 -9.09 -9.14
CA CYS A 66 -5.37 -9.03 -10.58
C CYS A 66 -6.56 -9.88 -11.03
N LYS A 67 -6.74 -11.05 -10.41
CA LYS A 67 -7.87 -11.94 -10.72
C LYS A 67 -9.22 -11.24 -10.49
N LYS A 68 -9.31 -10.36 -9.49
CA LYS A 68 -10.53 -9.60 -9.17
C LYS A 68 -10.86 -8.58 -10.25
N PHE A 69 -9.86 -7.91 -10.84
CA PHE A 69 -10.07 -7.04 -12.01
C PHE A 69 -10.58 -7.83 -13.23
N PHE A 70 -9.98 -8.98 -13.53
CA PHE A 70 -10.37 -9.77 -14.70
C PHE A 70 -11.73 -10.46 -14.56
N LYS A 71 -12.18 -10.70 -13.33
CA LYS A 71 -13.50 -11.25 -13.02
C LYS A 71 -14.58 -10.17 -12.84
N GLU A 72 -14.24 -8.90 -13.05
CA GLU A 72 -15.15 -7.76 -12.83
C GLU A 72 -15.66 -7.68 -11.37
N GLU A 73 -14.91 -8.21 -10.42
CA GLU A 73 -15.14 -8.08 -8.98
C GLU A 73 -14.57 -6.75 -8.44
N ILE A 74 -13.79 -6.03 -9.27
CA ILE A 74 -13.41 -4.62 -9.09
C ILE A 74 -13.89 -3.84 -10.30
N ARG A 75 -14.61 -2.73 -10.06
CA ARG A 75 -15.17 -1.87 -11.11
C ARG A 75 -14.89 -0.41 -10.79
N PHE A 76 -14.50 0.38 -11.79
CA PHE A 76 -14.39 1.84 -11.66
C PHE A 76 -15.78 2.48 -11.62
N ASP A 77 -15.97 3.57 -10.89
CA ASP A 77 -17.30 4.22 -10.78
C ASP A 77 -17.83 4.70 -12.14
N THR A 78 -16.95 5.19 -13.01
CA THR A 78 -17.31 5.65 -14.37
C THR A 78 -17.84 4.53 -15.28
N TRP A 79 -17.73 3.26 -14.86
CA TRP A 79 -18.22 2.09 -15.58
C TRP A 79 -19.74 1.89 -15.40
N LEU A 80 -20.38 2.49 -14.40
CA LEU A 80 -21.83 2.34 -14.20
C LEU A 80 -22.70 2.98 -15.31
N SER A 81 -22.09 3.61 -16.34
CA SER A 81 -22.76 4.16 -17.52
C SER A 81 -22.59 3.28 -18.76
N SER A 82 -23.61 3.24 -19.62
CA SER A 82 -23.77 2.36 -20.80
C SER A 82 -22.70 2.48 -21.91
N HIS A 83 -21.77 3.43 -21.81
CA HIS A 83 -20.63 3.58 -22.73
C HIS A 83 -19.31 3.32 -22.01
N LEU A 84 -18.94 2.04 -21.99
CA LEU A 84 -17.79 1.44 -21.34
C LEU A 84 -16.44 2.01 -21.82
N LYS A 85 -16.01 3.13 -21.24
CA LYS A 85 -14.67 3.68 -21.46
C LYS A 85 -13.85 3.57 -20.18
N LEU A 86 -12.62 3.05 -20.31
CA LEU A 86 -11.63 3.13 -19.24
C LEU A 86 -11.49 4.60 -18.81
N PRO A 87 -11.32 4.87 -17.50
CA PRO A 87 -11.09 6.23 -17.05
C PRO A 87 -9.77 6.77 -17.62
N PRO A 88 -9.58 8.10 -17.67
CA PRO A 88 -8.37 8.70 -18.22
C PRO A 88 -7.10 8.15 -17.55
N SER A 89 -6.15 7.67 -18.35
CA SER A 89 -4.90 7.09 -17.83
C SER A 89 -3.95 8.09 -17.16
N SER A 90 -4.26 9.40 -17.24
CA SER A 90 -3.52 10.49 -16.61
C SER A 90 -3.83 10.67 -15.13
N LEU A 91 -4.99 10.19 -14.64
CA LEU A 91 -5.36 10.33 -13.23
C LEU A 91 -4.48 9.45 -12.33
N LEU A 92 -4.14 9.95 -11.15
CA LEU A 92 -3.39 9.22 -10.13
C LEU A 92 -4.29 8.27 -9.33
N SER A 93 -5.53 8.66 -9.07
CA SER A 93 -6.46 7.87 -8.27
C SER A 93 -7.81 7.78 -8.96
N TYR A 94 -8.49 6.66 -8.78
CA TYR A 94 -9.80 6.37 -9.32
C TYR A 94 -10.67 5.79 -8.21
N SER A 95 -11.92 6.25 -8.13
CA SER A 95 -12.93 5.62 -7.29
C SER A 95 -13.46 4.35 -7.95
N GLY A 96 -13.73 3.34 -7.15
CA GLY A 96 -14.34 2.11 -7.62
C GLY A 96 -15.07 1.35 -6.54
N ASN A 97 -15.64 0.22 -6.95
CA ASN A 97 -16.36 -0.72 -6.11
C ASN A 97 -15.68 -2.08 -6.18
N TYR A 98 -15.61 -2.76 -5.04
CA TYR A 98 -15.04 -4.09 -4.87
C TYR A 98 -16.07 -5.03 -4.24
N THR A 99 -16.09 -6.29 -4.66
CA THR A 99 -16.93 -7.35 -4.07
C THR A 99 -16.18 -8.67 -3.92
N ASP A 100 -16.55 -9.45 -2.90
CA ASP A 100 -16.09 -10.83 -2.71
C ASP A 100 -17.14 -11.88 -3.15
N ASP A 101 -18.42 -11.50 -3.17
CA ASP A 101 -19.56 -12.40 -3.32
C ASP A 101 -20.58 -11.95 -4.39
N ALA A 102 -20.26 -10.89 -5.15
CA ALA A 102 -21.11 -10.21 -6.12
C ALA A 102 -22.41 -9.58 -5.56
N LYS A 103 -22.67 -9.70 -4.25
CA LYS A 103 -23.86 -9.17 -3.57
C LYS A 103 -23.54 -7.90 -2.79
N SER A 104 -22.38 -7.87 -2.15
CA SER A 104 -21.92 -6.77 -1.32
C SER A 104 -20.79 -6.01 -2.03
N TRP A 105 -21.04 -4.73 -2.33
CA TRP A 105 -20.06 -3.85 -2.94
C TRP A 105 -19.56 -2.83 -1.91
N ARG A 106 -18.24 -2.70 -1.81
CA ARG A 106 -17.57 -1.72 -0.95
C ARG A 106 -16.74 -0.75 -1.78
N LEU A 107 -16.73 0.51 -1.36
CA LEU A 107 -15.96 1.56 -2.03
C LEU A 107 -14.46 1.33 -1.82
N VAL A 108 -13.71 1.45 -2.92
CA VAL A 108 -12.25 1.29 -2.96
C VAL A 108 -11.61 2.42 -3.75
N ASP A 109 -10.41 2.81 -3.33
CA ASP A 109 -9.54 3.69 -4.10
C ASP A 109 -8.54 2.82 -4.88
N ILE A 110 -8.49 3.05 -6.19
CA ILE A 110 -7.57 2.42 -7.11
C ILE A 110 -6.53 3.47 -7.49
N THR A 111 -5.28 3.30 -7.08
CA THR A 111 -4.27 4.37 -7.12
C THR A 111 -3.00 3.93 -7.86
N ARG A 112 -2.48 4.82 -8.72
CA ARG A 112 -1.15 4.74 -9.32
C ARG A 112 -0.14 5.34 -8.34
N LEU A 113 0.98 4.64 -8.11
CA LEU A 113 2.04 5.13 -7.22
C LEU A 113 2.78 6.38 -7.71
N THR A 114 2.74 6.63 -9.01
CA THR A 114 3.29 7.83 -9.62
C THR A 114 2.55 8.10 -10.93
N SER A 115 2.65 9.33 -11.43
CA SER A 115 1.96 9.72 -12.66
C SER A 115 2.40 8.85 -13.83
N LYS A 116 1.52 8.70 -14.83
CA LYS A 116 1.88 7.98 -16.06
C LYS A 116 3.16 8.53 -16.70
N TYR A 117 3.30 9.85 -16.74
CA TYR A 117 4.48 10.52 -17.27
C TYR A 117 5.76 10.14 -16.52
N GLN A 118 5.73 10.17 -15.18
CA GLN A 118 6.89 9.79 -14.36
C GLN A 118 7.23 8.30 -14.53
N HIS A 119 6.23 7.43 -14.59
CA HIS A 119 6.42 6.01 -14.89
C HIS A 119 7.08 5.79 -16.26
N ASP A 120 6.60 6.46 -17.31
CA ASP A 120 7.15 6.32 -18.67
C ASP A 120 8.58 6.89 -18.75
N ARG A 121 8.88 7.97 -18.02
CA ARG A 121 10.24 8.51 -17.87
C ARG A 121 11.17 7.52 -17.16
N ALA A 122 10.71 6.88 -16.09
CA ALA A 122 11.46 5.86 -15.35
C ALA A 122 11.76 4.64 -16.26
N ASP A 123 10.77 4.15 -16.99
CA ASP A 123 10.92 3.04 -17.92
C ASP A 123 11.94 3.38 -19.02
N LYS A 124 11.86 4.60 -19.57
CA LYS A 124 12.84 5.08 -20.55
C LYS A 124 14.25 5.11 -19.96
N ARG A 125 14.42 5.62 -18.74
CA ARG A 125 15.73 5.64 -18.04
C ARG A 125 16.31 4.24 -17.85
N ILE A 126 15.49 3.27 -17.42
CA ILE A 126 15.92 1.87 -17.28
C ILE A 126 16.40 1.31 -18.62
N CYS A 127 15.69 1.62 -19.70
CA CYS A 127 16.01 1.11 -21.03
C CYS A 127 17.23 1.77 -21.67
N THR A 128 17.40 3.08 -21.53
CA THR A 128 18.52 3.82 -22.13
C THR A 128 19.83 3.55 -21.40
N SER A 129 19.80 3.36 -20.09
CA SER A 129 21.02 3.18 -19.27
C SER A 129 21.69 1.82 -19.41
N LEU A 130 20.96 0.78 -19.88
CA LEU A 130 21.41 -0.61 -19.71
C LEU A 130 21.50 -1.45 -20.99
N LEU A 131 20.90 -1.05 -22.12
CA LEU A 131 20.79 -1.94 -23.27
C LEU A 131 21.07 -1.34 -24.66
N GLY A 132 21.07 -0.02 -24.86
CA GLY A 132 21.33 0.59 -26.19
C GLY A 132 20.45 0.08 -27.36
N SER A 133 19.45 -0.75 -27.08
CA SER A 133 18.72 -1.56 -28.05
C SER A 133 17.28 -1.06 -28.22
N ARG A 134 16.74 -1.18 -29.44
CA ARG A 134 15.36 -0.81 -29.77
C ARG A 134 14.30 -1.68 -29.09
N SER A 135 14.67 -2.89 -28.62
CA SER A 135 13.79 -3.77 -27.84
C SER A 135 14.29 -3.85 -26.39
N CYS A 136 13.67 -3.08 -25.50
CA CYS A 136 14.01 -3.10 -24.08
C CYS A 136 12.99 -3.94 -23.30
N SER A 137 13.49 -4.97 -22.62
CA SER A 137 12.73 -5.65 -21.56
C SER A 137 13.17 -5.05 -20.21
N LEU A 138 12.25 -4.38 -19.52
CA LEU A 138 12.52 -3.75 -18.22
C LEU A 138 13.04 -4.78 -17.21
N GLU A 139 12.46 -5.98 -17.17
CA GLU A 139 12.94 -7.07 -16.33
C GLU A 139 14.40 -7.38 -16.58
N ARG A 140 14.75 -7.60 -17.86
CA ARG A 140 16.09 -8.02 -18.25
C ARG A 140 17.11 -6.92 -17.91
N ALA A 141 16.74 -5.67 -18.09
CA ALA A 141 17.56 -4.53 -17.71
C ALA A 141 17.78 -4.51 -16.19
N LEU A 142 16.71 -4.49 -15.39
CA LEU A 142 16.79 -4.42 -13.93
C LEU A 142 17.50 -5.64 -13.33
N ARG A 143 17.30 -6.84 -13.89
CA ARG A 143 17.96 -8.06 -13.44
C ARG A 143 19.48 -7.99 -13.56
N ARG A 144 20.02 -7.23 -14.51
CA ARG A 144 21.48 -7.08 -14.72
C ARG A 144 22.14 -6.09 -13.77
N THR A 145 21.36 -5.33 -13.01
CA THR A 145 21.91 -4.32 -12.08
C THR A 145 22.65 -4.98 -10.93
N GLN A 146 23.74 -4.34 -10.48
CA GLN A 146 24.55 -4.85 -9.38
C GLN A 146 23.73 -4.97 -8.08
N ARG A 147 22.85 -3.99 -7.79
CA ARG A 147 21.97 -4.05 -6.62
C ARG A 147 21.07 -5.28 -6.64
N PHE A 148 20.39 -5.54 -7.76
CA PHE A 148 19.52 -6.72 -7.83
C PHE A 148 20.31 -8.03 -7.73
N GLN A 149 21.51 -8.10 -8.31
CA GLN A 149 22.38 -9.26 -8.15
C GLN A 149 22.80 -9.51 -6.69
N LYS A 150 23.01 -8.44 -5.89
CA LYS A 150 23.21 -8.57 -4.44
C LYS A 150 21.95 -9.10 -3.73
N TRP A 151 20.78 -8.56 -4.06
CA TRP A 151 19.48 -9.01 -3.51
C TRP A 151 19.18 -10.49 -3.76
N LEU A 152 19.55 -11.01 -4.94
CA LEU A 152 19.35 -12.42 -5.26
C LEU A 152 20.12 -13.35 -4.31
N ARG A 153 21.34 -12.95 -3.90
CA ARG A 153 22.22 -13.73 -3.02
C ARG A 153 21.95 -13.50 -1.53
N ALA A 154 21.26 -12.41 -1.20
CA ALA A 154 20.95 -12.05 0.17
C ALA A 154 19.89 -12.99 0.77
N LYS A 155 20.16 -13.45 1.99
CA LYS A 155 19.22 -14.24 2.80
C LYS A 155 18.29 -13.38 3.65
N ARG A 156 18.68 -12.14 3.94
CA ARG A 156 17.92 -11.18 4.76
C ARG A 156 18.02 -9.81 4.13
N LEU A 157 16.98 -8.99 4.30
CA LEU A 157 17.01 -7.60 3.85
C LEU A 157 17.76 -6.76 4.87
N THR A 158 18.89 -6.18 4.48
CA THR A 158 19.80 -5.44 5.35
C THR A 158 19.93 -3.97 4.91
N PRO A 159 20.36 -3.05 5.79
CA PRO A 159 20.48 -1.62 5.48
C PRO A 159 21.31 -1.32 4.21
N ASP A 160 22.39 -2.04 3.97
CA ASP A 160 23.26 -1.87 2.79
C ASP A 160 22.56 -2.19 1.46
N LEU A 161 21.54 -3.06 1.47
CA LEU A 161 20.79 -3.44 0.28
C LEU A 161 19.77 -2.38 -0.14
N VAL A 162 19.33 -1.53 0.80
CA VAL A 162 18.32 -0.49 0.61
C VAL A 162 18.89 0.92 0.61
N GLN A 163 20.16 1.09 0.96
CA GLN A 163 20.84 2.38 0.96
C GLN A 163 20.69 3.10 -0.40
N GLY A 164 20.44 4.40 -0.38
CA GLY A 164 20.30 5.24 -1.57
C GLY A 164 18.96 5.11 -2.31
N LEU A 165 18.03 4.25 -1.86
CA LEU A 165 16.66 4.28 -2.39
C LEU A 165 15.96 5.58 -1.98
N PRO A 166 15.14 6.19 -2.86
CA PRO A 166 14.61 7.53 -2.63
C PRO A 166 13.43 7.57 -1.65
N SER A 167 12.90 6.42 -1.24
CA SER A 167 11.74 6.35 -0.36
C SER A 167 12.05 6.91 1.03
N PRO A 168 11.22 7.82 1.58
CA PRO A 168 11.38 8.30 2.95
C PRO A 168 11.34 7.18 4.01
N LEU A 169 10.61 6.09 3.77
CA LEU A 169 10.56 4.91 4.63
C LEU A 169 11.95 4.32 4.91
N LEU A 170 12.85 4.43 3.92
CA LEU A 170 14.17 3.80 3.94
C LEU A 170 15.30 4.81 4.18
N ARG A 171 14.99 6.04 4.60
CA ARG A 171 16.00 7.03 4.94
C ARG A 171 16.84 6.61 6.16
N CYS A 172 16.18 6.01 7.15
CA CYS A 172 16.77 5.58 8.42
C CYS A 172 16.49 4.08 8.63
N PRO A 173 17.04 3.20 7.77
CA PRO A 173 16.66 1.80 7.78
C PRO A 173 17.26 1.10 9.01
N SER A 174 16.41 0.64 9.93
CA SER A 174 16.80 -0.29 11.00
C SER A 174 16.59 -1.74 10.55
N GLN A 175 17.32 -2.67 11.15
CA GLN A 175 17.13 -4.09 10.82
C GLN A 175 15.72 -4.56 11.22
N ARG A 176 15.19 -4.07 12.35
CA ARG A 176 13.82 -4.38 12.81
C ARG A 176 12.74 -3.91 11.82
N LEU A 177 12.92 -2.74 11.20
CA LEU A 177 12.00 -2.24 10.15
C LEU A 177 12.08 -3.11 8.89
N LEU A 178 13.29 -3.45 8.43
CA LEU A 178 13.49 -4.27 7.24
C LEU A 178 12.97 -5.70 7.40
N ASP A 179 13.17 -6.29 8.58
CA ASP A 179 12.57 -7.58 8.94
C ASP A 179 11.04 -7.52 8.89
N ARG A 180 10.44 -6.43 9.40
CA ARG A 180 8.99 -6.24 9.35
C ARG A 180 8.49 -6.12 7.92
N ILE A 181 9.22 -5.43 7.04
CA ILE A 181 8.91 -5.35 5.60
C ILE A 181 8.84 -6.74 4.98
N VAL A 182 9.89 -7.57 5.14
CA VAL A 182 9.93 -8.92 4.57
C VAL A 182 8.83 -9.80 5.17
N ARG A 183 8.68 -9.76 6.50
CA ARG A 183 7.71 -10.59 7.23
C ARG A 183 6.26 -10.33 6.84
N ARG A 184 5.90 -9.08 6.50
CA ARG A 184 4.52 -8.65 6.23
C ARG A 184 4.25 -8.36 4.75
N TYR A 185 5.19 -8.67 3.86
CA TYR A 185 4.98 -8.45 2.43
C TYR A 185 3.86 -9.36 1.89
N ALA A 186 2.73 -8.78 1.53
CA ALA A 186 1.50 -9.51 1.19
C ALA A 186 1.37 -9.87 -0.30
N GLU A 187 2.36 -9.50 -1.13
CA GLU A 187 2.40 -9.89 -2.55
C GLU A 187 3.06 -11.27 -2.77
N VAL A 188 3.24 -12.04 -1.70
CA VAL A 188 3.70 -13.44 -1.72
C VAL A 188 2.77 -14.33 -0.91
N PRO A 189 2.60 -15.61 -1.28
CA PRO A 189 1.69 -16.54 -0.59
C PRO A 189 2.17 -16.91 0.83
N ASP A 190 3.48 -17.05 1.04
CA ASP A 190 4.08 -17.58 2.28
C ASP A 190 4.75 -16.47 3.10
N ALA A 191 3.98 -15.47 3.53
CA ALA A 191 4.47 -14.41 4.40
C ALA A 191 4.72 -14.91 5.85
N GLY A 192 5.60 -14.24 6.59
CA GLY A 192 5.83 -14.52 8.02
C GLY A 192 7.29 -14.74 8.42
N SER A 193 8.19 -14.96 7.45
CA SER A 193 9.63 -15.07 7.67
C SER A 193 10.32 -13.71 7.59
N ILE A 194 11.38 -13.52 8.37
CA ILE A 194 12.31 -12.37 8.21
C ILE A 194 13.37 -12.62 7.13
N TYR A 195 13.51 -13.87 6.68
CA TYR A 195 14.44 -14.27 5.63
C TYR A 195 13.78 -14.18 4.26
N MET A 196 14.57 -13.83 3.24
CA MET A 196 14.13 -13.65 1.86
C MET A 196 14.09 -14.96 1.04
N ASP A 197 14.35 -16.12 1.65
CA ASP A 197 14.42 -17.41 0.95
C ASP A 197 13.08 -17.85 0.34
N HIS A 198 11.96 -17.42 0.93
CA HIS A 198 10.62 -17.68 0.42
C HIS A 198 10.22 -16.75 -0.74
N LEU A 199 10.98 -15.70 -1.01
CA LEU A 199 10.71 -14.75 -2.10
C LEU A 199 11.35 -15.28 -3.40
N THR A 200 10.54 -15.47 -4.44
CA THR A 200 11.09 -15.77 -5.77
C THR A 200 11.88 -14.56 -6.29
N ASP A 201 12.74 -14.77 -7.30
CA ASP A 201 13.41 -13.68 -7.99
C ASP A 201 12.46 -12.55 -8.42
N ARG A 202 11.26 -12.91 -8.88
CA ARG A 202 10.25 -11.93 -9.31
C ARG A 202 9.72 -11.14 -8.13
N ASP A 203 9.53 -11.79 -6.99
CA ASP A 203 9.05 -11.13 -5.76
C ASP A 203 10.12 -10.21 -5.19
N LYS A 204 11.39 -10.63 -5.18
CA LYS A 204 12.53 -9.78 -4.80
C LYS A 204 12.61 -8.54 -5.72
N LEU A 205 12.44 -8.70 -7.03
CA LEU A 205 12.49 -7.60 -7.98
C LEU A 205 11.31 -6.63 -7.80
N ARG A 206 10.10 -7.18 -7.57
CA ARG A 206 8.89 -6.42 -7.31
C ARG A 206 8.99 -5.62 -6.01
N LEU A 207 9.50 -6.23 -4.93
CA LEU A 207 9.74 -5.57 -3.66
C LEU A 207 10.73 -4.42 -3.82
N LEU A 208 11.90 -4.68 -4.42
CA LEU A 208 12.91 -3.65 -4.69
C LEU A 208 12.35 -2.51 -5.55
N TYR A 209 11.62 -2.83 -6.61
CA TYR A 209 10.98 -1.84 -7.48
C TYR A 209 9.96 -0.99 -6.72
N THR A 210 9.13 -1.61 -5.89
CA THR A 210 8.12 -0.91 -5.08
C THR A 210 8.79 0.05 -4.10
N LEU A 211 9.79 -0.41 -3.36
CA LEU A 211 10.57 0.41 -2.43
C LEU A 211 11.30 1.57 -3.12
N ALA A 212 11.74 1.37 -4.37
CA ALA A 212 12.40 2.41 -5.15
C ALA A 212 11.44 3.44 -5.75
N VAL A 213 10.20 3.05 -6.07
CA VAL A 213 9.23 3.93 -6.72
C VAL A 213 8.38 4.67 -5.70
N ASN A 214 7.72 3.95 -4.79
CA ASN A 214 6.85 4.53 -3.78
C ASN A 214 6.51 3.47 -2.71
N SER A 215 6.81 3.78 -1.45
CA SER A 215 6.62 2.88 -0.31
C SER A 215 5.21 2.86 0.26
N HIS A 216 4.27 3.66 -0.26
CA HIS A 216 2.87 3.69 0.20
C HIS A 216 2.26 2.28 0.38
N PRO A 217 2.27 1.37 -0.62
CA PRO A 217 1.69 0.04 -0.45
C PRO A 217 2.43 -0.82 0.57
N ILE A 218 3.72 -0.58 0.79
CA ILE A 218 4.49 -1.30 1.80
C ILE A 218 4.02 -0.87 3.19
N LEU A 219 3.89 0.44 3.44
CA LEU A 219 3.39 0.98 4.71
C LEU A 219 2.01 0.41 5.08
N LEU A 220 1.08 0.38 4.14
CA LEU A 220 -0.27 -0.16 4.35
C LEU A 220 -0.26 -1.68 4.66
N GLN A 221 0.74 -2.43 4.19
CA GLN A 221 0.88 -3.86 4.47
C GLN A 221 1.54 -4.11 5.83
N ILE A 222 2.59 -3.36 6.15
CA ILE A 222 3.41 -3.59 7.35
C ILE A 222 2.78 -2.94 8.59
N PHE A 223 1.91 -1.96 8.43
CA PHE A 223 1.15 -1.30 9.51
C PHE A 223 -0.35 -1.35 9.18
N PRO A 224 -1.00 -2.51 9.33
CA PRO A 224 -2.37 -2.70 8.86
C PRO A 224 -3.40 -2.06 9.80
N ASP A 225 -4.54 -1.66 9.24
CA ASP A 225 -5.66 -1.05 9.97
C ASP A 225 -6.20 -1.95 11.09
N VAL A 226 -6.21 -3.27 10.88
CA VAL A 226 -6.65 -4.25 11.87
C VAL A 226 -5.78 -4.31 13.13
N GLU A 227 -4.57 -3.76 13.08
CA GLU A 227 -3.67 -3.59 14.24
C GLU A 227 -3.79 -2.19 14.87
N GLY A 228 -4.79 -1.39 14.46
CA GLY A 228 -5.04 -0.05 14.99
C GLY A 228 -4.24 1.07 14.32
N TRP A 229 -3.50 0.77 13.25
CA TRP A 229 -2.74 1.79 12.52
C TRP A 229 -3.65 2.68 11.67
N PRO A 230 -3.38 3.99 11.57
CA PRO A 230 -4.24 4.95 10.87
C PRO A 230 -4.00 4.93 9.36
N PHE A 231 -3.98 3.76 8.73
CA PHE A 231 -3.91 3.60 7.27
C PHE A 231 -5.18 2.94 6.72
N PRO A 232 -5.59 3.22 5.47
CA PRO A 232 -6.64 2.47 4.80
C PRO A 232 -6.22 1.01 4.60
N ARG A 233 -7.20 0.10 4.70
CA ARG A 233 -6.97 -1.32 4.47
C ARG A 233 -6.42 -1.57 3.06
N TYR A 234 -5.24 -2.19 2.99
CA TYR A 234 -4.68 -2.72 1.76
C TYR A 234 -5.51 -3.92 1.27
N LEU A 235 -5.96 -3.89 0.02
CA LEU A 235 -6.69 -5.01 -0.58
C LEU A 235 -5.83 -5.83 -1.54
N GLY A 236 -4.81 -5.20 -2.12
CA GLY A 236 -3.88 -5.85 -3.02
C GLY A 236 -3.41 -4.92 -4.14
N SER A 237 -2.56 -5.45 -5.01
CA SER A 237 -2.01 -4.71 -6.16
C SER A 237 -2.20 -5.50 -7.44
N CYS A 238 -2.31 -4.76 -8.55
CA CYS A 238 -2.31 -5.35 -9.87
C CYS A 238 -1.55 -4.47 -10.87
N GLY A 239 -0.42 -4.97 -11.34
CA GLY A 239 0.50 -4.19 -12.15
C GLY A 239 1.01 -2.99 -11.36
N ARG A 240 0.80 -1.79 -11.89
CA ARG A 240 1.21 -0.49 -11.32
C ARG A 240 0.07 0.21 -10.57
N LEU A 241 -0.99 -0.52 -10.25
CA LEU A 241 -2.09 -0.04 -9.41
C LEU A 241 -2.11 -0.75 -8.06
N VAL A 242 -2.44 0.02 -7.04
CA VAL A 242 -2.77 -0.43 -5.69
C VAL A 242 -4.28 -0.27 -5.48
N VAL A 243 -4.88 -1.19 -4.76
CA VAL A 243 -6.29 -1.11 -4.34
C VAL A 243 -6.34 -1.07 -2.81
N SER A 244 -7.03 -0.05 -2.28
CA SER A 244 -7.23 0.14 -0.84
C SER A 244 -8.65 0.56 -0.53
N ALA A 245 -9.05 0.51 0.74
CA ALA A 245 -10.35 1.03 1.18
C ALA A 245 -10.47 2.53 0.86
N SER A 246 -11.62 2.95 0.31
CA SER A 246 -11.80 4.34 -0.14
C SER A 246 -11.98 5.31 1.02
N THR A 247 -11.39 6.50 0.88
CA THR A 247 -11.61 7.65 1.77
C THR A 247 -12.01 8.87 0.95
N ARG A 248 -12.51 9.92 1.60
CA ARG A 248 -12.62 11.25 0.99
C ARG A 248 -11.42 12.11 1.43
N PRO A 249 -10.71 12.79 0.52
CA PRO A 249 -9.55 13.58 0.90
C PRO A 249 -9.92 14.74 1.83
N LEU A 250 -9.03 15.13 2.75
CA LEU A 250 -9.30 16.17 3.75
C LEU A 250 -9.74 17.51 3.13
N ARG A 251 -9.27 17.84 1.92
CA ARG A 251 -9.69 19.03 1.17
C ARG A 251 -11.20 19.19 1.05
N ASP A 252 -11.93 18.08 0.95
CA ASP A 252 -13.39 18.09 0.80
C ASP A 252 -14.09 18.64 2.05
N PHE A 253 -13.38 18.73 3.17
CA PHE A 253 -13.91 19.15 4.46
C PHE A 253 -13.45 20.57 4.85
N PHE A 254 -12.67 21.27 4.03
CA PHE A 254 -12.26 22.66 4.32
C PHE A 254 -13.44 23.63 4.40
N SER A 255 -14.55 23.35 3.72
CA SER A 255 -15.80 24.12 3.80
C SER A 255 -16.82 23.53 4.79
N SER A 256 -16.44 22.52 5.59
CA SER A 256 -17.35 21.89 6.55
C SER A 256 -17.74 22.81 7.72
N ALA A 257 -18.80 22.42 8.44
CA ALA A 257 -19.28 23.11 9.63
C ALA A 257 -18.21 23.14 10.74
N PRO A 258 -18.25 24.13 11.65
CA PRO A 258 -17.24 24.31 12.70
C PRO A 258 -17.00 23.05 13.55
N GLU A 259 -18.06 22.31 13.87
CA GLU A 259 -18.00 21.11 14.71
C GLU A 259 -17.27 19.96 14.02
N VAL A 260 -17.45 19.84 12.70
CA VAL A 260 -16.76 18.85 11.85
C VAL A 260 -15.28 19.25 11.70
N ALA A 261 -15.01 20.54 11.51
CA ALA A 261 -13.64 21.05 11.43
C ALA A 261 -12.86 20.82 12.74
N ALA A 262 -13.50 21.09 13.89
CA ALA A 262 -12.94 20.83 15.21
C ALA A 262 -12.69 19.33 15.45
N ASP A 263 -13.66 18.47 15.12
CA ASP A 263 -13.51 17.02 15.24
C ASP A 263 -12.35 16.49 14.37
N LEU A 264 -12.29 16.86 13.09
CA LEU A 264 -11.22 16.42 12.20
C LEU A 264 -9.84 16.93 12.64
N ALA A 265 -9.75 18.16 13.17
CA ALA A 265 -8.50 18.67 13.73
C ALA A 265 -8.08 17.89 14.98
N LEU A 266 -9.01 17.54 15.88
CA LEU A 266 -8.72 16.70 17.04
C LEU A 266 -8.23 15.31 16.62
N GLN A 267 -8.89 14.69 15.64
CA GLN A 267 -8.47 13.39 15.10
C GLN A 267 -7.08 13.49 14.45
N LEU A 268 -6.79 14.55 13.70
CA LEU A 268 -5.47 14.79 13.10
C LEU A 268 -4.36 14.88 14.16
N LEU A 269 -4.59 15.61 15.26
CA LEU A 269 -3.65 15.68 16.38
C LEU A 269 -3.45 14.32 17.05
N ALA A 270 -4.51 13.53 17.20
CA ALA A 270 -4.42 12.18 17.74
C ALA A 270 -3.59 11.24 16.83
N VAL A 271 -3.79 11.32 15.50
CA VAL A 271 -2.98 10.59 14.52
C VAL A 271 -1.51 11.00 14.64
N LEU A 272 -1.21 12.29 14.63
CA LEU A 272 0.18 12.78 14.78
C LEU A 272 0.83 12.29 16.07
N ARG A 273 0.09 12.26 17.19
CA ARG A 273 0.60 11.71 18.46
C ARG A 273 0.91 10.22 18.37
N SER A 274 0.02 9.40 17.78
CA SER A 274 0.27 7.96 17.60
C SER A 274 1.44 7.67 16.65
N MET A 275 1.65 8.54 15.66
CA MET A 275 2.79 8.50 14.75
C MET A 275 4.09 8.90 15.43
N ALA A 276 4.03 9.83 16.40
CA ALA A 276 5.18 10.24 17.19
C ALA A 276 5.56 9.22 18.27
N THR A 277 4.58 8.56 18.89
CA THR A 277 4.75 7.63 20.00
C THR A 277 3.77 6.47 19.88
N ASN A 278 4.28 5.25 19.80
CA ASN A 278 3.52 4.01 19.71
C ASN A 278 4.26 2.86 20.37
N ASP A 279 3.54 1.77 20.59
CA ASP A 279 4.01 0.57 21.28
C ASP A 279 5.14 -0.17 20.54
N LEU A 280 5.34 0.12 19.25
CA LEU A 280 6.45 -0.42 18.47
C LEU A 280 7.69 0.48 18.52
N HIS A 281 7.67 1.61 19.22
CA HIS A 281 8.78 2.55 19.28
C HIS A 281 9.30 3.03 17.91
N TYR A 282 8.40 3.12 16.91
CA TYR A 282 8.70 3.74 15.63
C TYR A 282 8.28 5.21 15.64
N PHE A 283 9.13 6.10 15.16
CA PHE A 283 8.80 7.50 14.96
C PHE A 283 8.54 7.77 13.49
N PHE A 284 7.29 8.10 13.17
CA PHE A 284 6.85 8.42 11.83
C PHE A 284 6.94 9.93 11.60
N TYR A 285 7.50 10.32 10.46
CA TYR A 285 7.58 11.72 10.06
C TYR A 285 7.16 11.89 8.61
N PHE A 286 6.53 13.02 8.29
CA PHE A 286 6.24 13.38 6.91
C PHE A 286 7.40 14.18 6.32
N THR A 287 7.75 13.91 5.06
CA THR A 287 8.63 14.82 4.30
C THR A 287 7.85 15.92 3.57
N HIS A 288 6.54 15.71 3.40
CA HIS A 288 5.61 16.65 2.81
C HIS A 288 4.18 16.28 3.22
N VAL A 289 3.33 17.29 3.40
CA VAL A 289 1.92 17.13 3.72
C VAL A 289 1.10 18.06 2.80
N ASP A 290 0.04 17.53 2.22
CA ASP A 290 -0.93 18.30 1.44
C ASP A 290 -2.37 17.85 1.72
N ALA A 291 -3.32 18.52 1.08
CA ALA A 291 -4.75 18.31 1.33
C ALA A 291 -5.30 16.93 0.86
N GLY A 292 -4.45 16.10 0.23
CA GLY A 292 -4.68 14.70 -0.10
C GLY A 292 -3.94 13.69 0.79
N THR A 293 -3.02 14.14 1.66
CA THR A 293 -2.29 13.26 2.59
C THR A 293 -3.23 12.54 3.56
N PHE A 294 -4.22 13.24 4.08
CA PHE A 294 -5.24 12.68 4.99
C PHE A 294 -6.57 12.48 4.28
N GLY A 295 -7.32 11.49 4.73
CA GLY A 295 -8.66 11.21 4.24
C GLY A 295 -9.61 10.79 5.34
N VAL A 296 -10.90 10.91 5.10
CA VAL A 296 -11.98 10.61 6.03
C VAL A 296 -12.85 9.49 5.45
N PHE A 297 -13.07 8.43 6.23
CA PHE A 297 -14.01 7.37 5.86
C PHE A 297 -15.47 7.84 5.96
N SER A 298 -16.40 7.08 5.37
CA SER A 298 -17.84 7.37 5.47
C SER A 298 -18.37 7.41 6.89
N ASN A 299 -17.72 6.70 7.81
CA ASN A 299 -18.04 6.74 9.24
C ASN A 299 -17.48 7.99 9.95
N GLY A 300 -16.72 8.87 9.28
CA GLY A 300 -16.20 10.11 9.85
C GLY A 300 -14.82 10.00 10.50
N HIS A 301 -14.13 8.85 10.41
CA HIS A 301 -12.77 8.73 10.91
C HIS A 301 -11.71 9.25 9.94
N LEU A 302 -10.75 10.01 10.46
CA LEU A 302 -9.58 10.49 9.75
C LEU A 302 -8.43 9.48 9.79
N PHE A 303 -7.82 9.26 8.63
CA PHE A 303 -6.70 8.34 8.40
C PHE A 303 -5.65 8.98 7.48
N ILE A 304 -4.45 8.41 7.45
CA ILE A 304 -3.38 8.76 6.50
C ILE A 304 -3.68 8.08 5.17
N ARG A 305 -4.30 8.82 4.26
CA ARG A 305 -4.70 8.34 2.93
C ARG A 305 -3.48 8.09 2.04
N ASP A 306 -2.55 9.02 2.00
CA ASP A 306 -1.31 8.90 1.23
C ASP A 306 -0.12 8.82 2.17
N ALA A 307 0.58 7.68 2.09
CA ALA A 307 1.72 7.34 2.93
C ALA A 307 3.05 7.44 2.14
N SER A 308 3.02 7.95 0.91
CA SER A 308 4.19 8.04 0.04
C SER A 308 5.30 8.95 0.57
N THR A 309 4.95 9.93 1.40
CA THR A 309 5.86 10.91 2.01
C THR A 309 6.26 10.56 3.45
N LEU A 310 5.80 9.42 3.97
CA LEU A 310 6.12 8.99 5.33
C LEU A 310 7.48 8.29 5.39
N GLY A 311 8.33 8.79 6.28
CA GLY A 311 9.52 8.10 6.75
C GLY A 311 9.35 7.57 8.17
N ILE A 312 10.24 6.65 8.54
CA ILE A 312 10.25 5.98 9.84
C ILE A 312 11.66 6.02 10.41
N ILE A 313 11.75 6.36 11.70
CA ILE A 313 12.95 6.19 12.52
C ILE A 313 12.64 5.16 13.59
N ASP A 314 13.49 4.16 13.72
CA ASP A 314 13.42 3.19 14.80
C ASP A 314 14.09 3.76 16.06
N ARG A 315 13.31 3.98 17.13
CA ARG A 315 13.85 4.50 18.40
C ARG A 315 14.42 3.41 19.32
N GLU A 316 14.12 2.14 19.04
CA GLU A 316 14.60 1.03 19.85
C GLU A 316 16.00 0.59 19.40
N GLU A 317 16.20 0.43 18.09
CA GLU A 317 17.52 0.08 17.52
C GLU A 317 18.42 1.32 17.33
N GLY A 318 17.82 2.51 17.33
CA GLY A 318 18.50 3.77 17.01
C GLY A 318 18.81 3.93 15.52
N SER A 319 19.37 5.08 15.14
CA SER A 319 19.86 5.30 13.79
C SER A 319 21.24 4.66 13.66
N GLN A 320 21.36 3.55 12.91
CA GLN A 320 22.69 3.08 12.54
C GLN A 320 23.36 4.16 11.69
N LEU A 321 24.48 4.72 12.18
CA LEU A 321 25.32 5.60 11.38
C LEU A 321 25.84 4.76 10.22
N ILE A 322 25.32 5.01 9.02
CA ILE A 322 25.93 4.47 7.81
C ILE A 322 27.27 5.21 7.69
N ASP A 323 28.32 4.54 8.16
CA ASP A 323 29.68 5.06 8.30
C ASP A 323 30.17 5.64 6.98
N GLY A 324 30.24 6.99 6.88
CA GLY A 324 31.07 7.80 5.99
C GLY A 324 31.15 7.48 4.49
N GLN A 325 30.50 6.42 4.02
CA GLN A 325 30.61 5.87 2.69
C GLN A 325 29.63 6.64 1.82
N GLN A 326 30.19 7.26 0.78
CA GLN A 326 29.45 7.90 -0.29
C GLN A 326 28.26 7.03 -0.71
N GLU A 327 27.04 7.56 -0.57
CA GLU A 327 25.83 6.81 -0.88
C GLU A 327 25.93 6.18 -2.26
N TYR A 328 25.81 4.85 -2.31
CA TYR A 328 25.79 4.13 -3.58
C TYR A 328 24.49 4.46 -4.32
N LYS A 329 24.61 5.30 -5.35
CA LYS A 329 23.51 5.65 -6.26
C LYS A 329 23.55 4.76 -7.50
N ASP A 330 22.40 4.21 -7.85
CA ASP A 330 22.19 3.39 -9.03
C ASP A 330 20.85 3.72 -9.72
N ILE A 331 20.45 2.90 -10.71
CA ILE A 331 19.20 3.13 -11.43
C ILE A 331 17.97 3.15 -10.51
N PHE A 332 17.94 2.35 -9.43
CA PHE A 332 16.84 2.32 -8.47
C PHE A 332 16.78 3.58 -7.61
N SER A 333 17.94 4.18 -7.35
CA SER A 333 18.07 5.45 -6.61
C SER A 333 17.42 6.63 -7.36
N CYS A 334 17.19 6.49 -8.66
CA CYS A 334 16.80 7.58 -9.56
C CYS A 334 15.55 7.31 -10.41
N LEU A 335 14.71 6.34 -10.03
CA LEU A 335 13.51 6.03 -10.82
C LEU A 335 12.49 7.16 -10.77
N THR A 336 12.29 7.77 -9.60
CA THR A 336 11.25 8.78 -9.37
C THR A 336 11.79 10.19 -9.12
N VAL A 337 13.01 10.29 -8.60
CA VAL A 337 13.70 11.56 -8.34
C VAL A 337 14.88 11.75 -9.29
N ASP A 338 15.37 12.98 -9.40
CA ASP A 338 16.63 13.24 -10.09
C ASP A 338 17.79 12.84 -9.17
N CYS A 339 18.80 12.12 -9.70
CA CYS A 339 19.89 11.51 -8.92
C CYS A 339 20.74 12.49 -8.08
N GLN A 340 20.48 13.78 -8.20
CA GLN A 340 21.24 14.87 -7.58
C GLN A 340 20.74 15.26 -6.19
N SER A 341 19.63 14.70 -5.70
CA SER A 341 19.14 15.00 -4.35
C SER A 341 20.17 14.65 -3.29
N ALA A 342 20.40 15.58 -2.36
CA ALA A 342 21.29 15.40 -1.23
C ALA A 342 20.65 14.50 -0.17
N PHE A 343 21.47 13.68 0.48
CA PHE A 343 21.06 12.90 1.64
C PHE A 343 20.73 13.82 2.81
N VAL A 344 19.62 13.54 3.49
CA VAL A 344 19.22 14.24 4.72
C VAL A 344 19.45 13.28 5.88
N PRO A 345 20.38 13.58 6.81
CA PRO A 345 20.67 12.70 7.94
C PRO A 345 19.45 12.45 8.84
N CYS A 346 19.36 11.27 9.45
CA CYS A 346 18.29 10.91 10.38
C CYS A 346 18.18 11.87 11.57
N ASP A 347 19.33 12.29 12.11
CA ASP A 347 19.41 13.17 13.28
C ASP A 347 18.91 14.59 13.02
N SER A 348 18.74 14.97 11.75
CA SER A 348 18.18 16.27 11.37
C SER A 348 16.65 16.34 11.59
N ILE A 349 16.00 15.20 11.76
CA ILE A 349 14.54 15.09 11.83
C ILE A 349 14.10 15.23 13.28
N ARG A 350 13.51 16.39 13.60
CA ARG A 350 13.02 16.70 14.94
C ARG A 350 11.61 16.14 15.18
N GLU A 351 11.26 15.85 16.42
CA GLU A 351 9.92 15.36 16.79
C GLU A 351 8.78 16.30 16.37
N LYS A 352 9.04 17.61 16.41
CA LYS A 352 8.07 18.65 16.01
C LYS A 352 7.82 18.76 14.50
N HIS A 353 8.59 18.05 13.67
CA HIS A 353 8.61 18.23 12.22
C HIS A 353 7.24 18.07 11.56
N SER A 354 6.56 16.94 11.79
CA SER A 354 5.24 16.67 11.22
C SER A 354 4.17 17.66 11.69
N LEU A 355 4.22 18.05 12.96
CA LEU A 355 3.27 19.01 13.53
C LEU A 355 3.42 20.39 12.88
N VAL A 356 4.67 20.86 12.69
CA VAL A 356 4.94 22.14 12.02
C VAL A 356 4.39 22.13 10.59
N MET A 357 4.62 21.06 9.81
CA MET A 357 4.04 20.94 8.46
C MET A 357 2.51 20.99 8.47
N VAL A 358 1.87 20.26 9.38
CA VAL A 358 0.41 20.25 9.49
C VAL A 358 -0.14 21.63 9.89
N CYS A 359 0.56 22.35 10.76
CA CYS A 359 0.22 23.73 11.14
C CYS A 359 0.43 24.75 10.01
N GLN A 360 1.36 24.50 9.09
CA GLN A 360 1.58 25.36 7.93
C GLN A 360 0.55 25.07 6.83
N ASP A 361 0.35 23.79 6.49
CA ASP A 361 -0.28 23.43 5.23
C ASP A 361 -1.74 22.96 5.34
N LEU A 362 -2.18 22.49 6.51
CA LEU A 362 -3.49 21.86 6.68
C LEU A 362 -4.41 22.57 7.68
N LEU A 363 -3.96 22.74 8.93
CA LEU A 363 -4.81 23.27 9.99
C LEU A 363 -5.35 24.68 9.69
N PRO A 364 -4.59 25.61 9.08
CA PRO A 364 -5.14 26.91 8.69
C PRO A 364 -6.29 26.77 7.69
N LYS A 365 -6.18 25.87 6.71
CA LYS A 365 -7.24 25.64 5.72
C LYS A 365 -8.49 25.00 6.33
N LEU A 366 -8.31 24.22 7.39
CA LEU A 366 -9.40 23.53 8.09
C LEU A 366 -10.09 24.45 9.12
N LEU A 367 -9.35 25.30 9.82
CA LEU A 367 -9.82 26.01 11.03
C LEU A 367 -9.97 27.54 10.88
N ALA A 368 -9.39 28.17 9.86
CA ALA A 368 -9.46 29.62 9.71
C ALA A 368 -10.91 30.11 9.54
N GLY A 369 -11.30 31.07 10.38
CA GLY A 369 -12.63 31.69 10.34
C GLY A 369 -13.79 30.74 10.66
N LYS A 370 -13.54 29.56 11.26
CA LYS A 370 -14.57 28.57 11.60
C LYS A 370 -15.32 28.90 12.88
N PHE A 371 -14.68 29.59 13.81
CA PHE A 371 -15.21 29.78 15.15
C PHE A 371 -15.50 31.26 15.43
N LEU A 372 -16.36 31.51 16.40
CA LEU A 372 -16.59 32.87 16.90
C LEU A 372 -15.43 33.30 17.85
N PRO A 373 -15.13 34.60 17.94
CA PRO A 373 -14.29 35.12 19.02
C PRO A 373 -14.88 34.78 20.40
N PRO A 374 -14.04 34.51 21.43
CA PRO A 374 -12.58 34.61 21.46
C PRO A 374 -11.85 33.35 20.98
N VAL A 375 -12.57 32.28 20.64
CA VAL A 375 -11.98 30.97 20.33
C VAL A 375 -11.14 31.03 19.06
N GLN A 376 -11.65 31.68 18.00
CA GLN A 376 -10.90 31.83 16.74
C GLN A 376 -9.55 32.53 16.96
N VAL A 377 -9.51 33.59 17.78
CA VAL A 377 -8.28 34.33 18.08
C VAL A 377 -7.24 33.42 18.74
N ARG A 378 -7.66 32.55 19.66
CA ARG A 378 -6.77 31.58 20.31
C ARG A 378 -6.24 30.54 19.32
N VAL A 379 -7.11 30.04 18.43
CA VAL A 379 -6.72 29.10 17.37
C VAL A 379 -5.70 29.74 16.43
N ASP A 380 -5.98 30.95 15.92
CA ASP A 380 -5.10 31.64 14.98
C ASP A 380 -3.74 31.96 15.61
N THR A 381 -3.72 32.40 16.87
CA THR A 381 -2.49 32.64 17.64
C THR A 381 -1.66 31.37 17.78
N PHE A 382 -2.32 30.24 18.11
CA PHE A 382 -1.64 28.94 18.19
C PHE A 382 -1.05 28.52 16.83
N LEU A 383 -1.83 28.62 15.75
CA LEU A 383 -1.41 28.19 14.42
C LEU A 383 -0.21 29.00 13.91
N GLN A 384 -0.20 30.32 14.14
CA GLN A 384 0.95 31.16 13.81
C GLN A 384 2.22 30.70 14.55
N ARG A 385 2.14 30.50 15.88
CA ARG A 385 3.27 30.01 16.66
C ARG A 385 3.73 28.62 16.23
N CYS A 386 2.79 27.72 15.96
CA CYS A 386 3.09 26.36 15.51
C CYS A 386 3.78 26.32 14.15
N ALA A 387 3.33 27.16 13.20
CA ALA A 387 3.86 27.24 11.85
C ALA A 387 5.30 27.78 11.79
N HIS A 388 5.68 28.68 12.69
CA HIS A 388 7.06 29.22 12.76
C HIS A 388 8.04 28.34 13.54
N GLY A 389 7.58 27.17 14.00
CA GLY A 389 8.33 26.28 14.87
C GLY A 389 8.06 26.60 16.34
N LEU A 390 7.58 25.60 17.06
CA LEU A 390 7.42 25.66 18.52
C LEU A 390 8.79 25.91 19.16
N GLY A 391 8.83 26.74 20.21
CA GLY A 391 10.06 27.01 20.97
C GLY A 391 10.69 25.73 21.51
N ASP A 392 11.99 25.74 21.79
CA ASP A 392 12.73 24.53 22.18
C ASP A 392 12.32 23.96 23.55
N SER A 393 11.61 24.74 24.38
CA SER A 393 11.07 24.30 25.66
C SER A 393 9.71 23.61 25.58
N GLN A 394 8.94 23.78 24.49
CA GLN A 394 7.61 23.20 24.34
C GLN A 394 7.66 21.96 23.44
N GLY A 395 7.32 20.80 24.00
CA GLY A 395 7.30 19.55 23.25
C GLY A 395 6.17 19.50 22.21
N ALA A 396 6.33 18.70 21.15
CA ALA A 396 5.28 18.50 20.15
C ALA A 396 3.96 18.00 20.79
N ASN A 397 4.06 17.10 21.77
CA ASN A 397 2.92 16.54 22.48
C ASN A 397 2.15 17.59 23.31
N GLU A 398 2.87 18.51 23.95
CA GLU A 398 2.29 19.60 24.74
C GLU A 398 1.57 20.61 23.84
N ALA A 399 2.17 20.98 22.71
CA ALA A 399 1.52 21.85 21.74
C ALA A 399 0.26 21.20 21.13
N MET A 400 0.31 19.91 20.80
CA MET A 400 -0.88 19.19 20.35
C MET A 400 -1.96 19.14 21.44
N ALA A 401 -1.58 18.98 22.71
CA ALA A 401 -2.52 19.02 23.83
C ALA A 401 -3.16 20.40 23.98
N GLU A 402 -2.38 21.49 23.88
CA GLU A 402 -2.88 22.87 23.95
C GLU A 402 -3.95 23.15 22.90
N LEU A 403 -3.70 22.82 21.63
CA LEU A 403 -4.70 23.00 20.58
C LEU A 403 -5.92 22.09 20.81
N ALA A 404 -5.70 20.85 21.26
CA ALA A 404 -6.80 19.94 21.57
C ALA A 404 -7.69 20.48 22.70
N GLU A 405 -7.14 21.12 23.73
CA GLU A 405 -7.92 21.78 24.79
C GLU A 405 -8.79 22.93 24.25
N ILE A 406 -8.27 23.71 23.30
CA ILE A 406 -9.03 24.81 22.66
C ILE A 406 -10.21 24.26 21.85
N LEU A 407 -9.99 23.17 21.11
CA LEU A 407 -10.98 22.61 20.18
C LEU A 407 -11.97 21.65 20.84
N ARG A 408 -11.61 21.02 21.97
CA ARG A 408 -12.44 20.00 22.64
C ARG A 408 -13.89 20.44 22.88
N PRO A 409 -14.18 21.68 23.32
CA PRO A 409 -15.57 22.11 23.55
C PRO A 409 -16.38 22.32 22.27
N LEU A 410 -15.72 22.41 21.11
CA LEU A 410 -16.34 22.73 19.82
C LEU A 410 -16.67 21.49 19.01
N ARG A 411 -16.23 20.30 19.45
CA ARG A 411 -16.45 19.04 18.74
C ARG A 411 -17.92 18.63 18.83
N SER A 412 -18.40 17.90 17.82
CA SER A 412 -19.73 17.27 17.90
C SER A 412 -19.74 16.11 18.90
N CYS A 413 -20.63 16.16 19.89
CA CYS A 413 -20.95 15.02 20.76
C CYS A 413 -22.09 14.16 20.16
N ASP A 414 -22.05 13.90 18.85
CA ASP A 414 -23.02 13.02 18.19
C ASP A 414 -22.91 11.59 18.75
N SER A 415 -24.06 11.05 19.18
CA SER A 415 -24.18 9.67 19.68
C SER A 415 -23.60 8.61 18.74
N ARG A 416 -23.59 8.86 17.42
CA ARG A 416 -22.97 7.98 16.41
C ARG A 416 -21.46 7.84 16.57
N PHE A 417 -20.81 8.78 17.27
CA PHE A 417 -19.38 8.82 17.52
C PHE A 417 -19.02 8.65 19.00
N ALA A 418 -19.95 8.17 19.84
CA ALA A 418 -19.77 8.03 21.29
C ALA A 418 -18.54 7.19 21.70
N TYR A 419 -18.09 6.25 20.85
CA TYR A 419 -16.88 5.46 21.10
C TYR A 419 -15.57 6.27 20.92
N ARG A 420 -15.58 7.37 20.16
CA ARG A 420 -14.42 8.24 19.99
C ARG A 420 -14.23 9.17 21.18
N TYR A 421 -15.34 9.66 21.73
CA TYR A 421 -15.37 10.62 22.82
C TYR A 421 -16.32 10.12 23.91
N PRO A 422 -15.91 9.12 24.71
CA PRO A 422 -16.76 8.56 25.76
C PRO A 422 -17.17 9.62 26.79
N ASP A 423 -16.36 10.65 27.00
CA ASP A 423 -16.66 11.78 27.90
C ASP A 423 -17.94 12.54 27.49
N CYS A 424 -18.29 12.55 26.20
CA CYS A 424 -19.55 13.14 25.72
C CYS A 424 -20.78 12.38 26.26
N ARG A 425 -20.63 11.13 26.70
CA ARG A 425 -21.74 10.32 27.20
C ARG A 425 -22.11 10.67 28.65
N TYR A 426 -21.22 11.33 29.38
CA TYR A 426 -21.32 11.50 30.84
C TYR A 426 -21.26 12.97 31.29
N SER A 427 -21.25 13.92 30.36
CA SER A 427 -21.10 15.34 30.66
C SER A 427 -22.32 16.13 30.20
N ASP A 428 -23.12 16.63 31.15
CA ASP A 428 -24.25 17.54 30.91
C ASP A 428 -23.82 18.95 30.41
N LYS A 429 -22.51 19.17 30.25
CA LYS A 429 -21.92 20.44 29.76
C LYS A 429 -21.75 20.50 28.23
N TYR A 430 -22.11 19.47 27.47
CA TYR A 430 -21.91 19.38 26.02
C TYR A 430 -23.16 18.96 25.26
#